data_AF-A0A7C1CPX4-F1
#
_entry.id   AF-A0A7C1CPX4-F1
#
_cell.length_a   1.000
_cell.length_b   1.000
_cell.length_c   1.000
_cell.angle_alpha   90.00
_cell.angle_beta   90.00
_cell.angle_gamma   90.00
#
_symmetry.space_group_name_H-M   'P 1'
#
loop_
_entity.id
_entity.type
_entity.pdbx_description
1 polymer ?
#
loop_
_entity_poly.entity_id
_entity_poly.type
_entity_poly.pdbx_seq_one_letter_code
_entity_poly.pdbx_strand_id
1 'polypeptide(L)'
;MNRYLRPGVVCAVLCGIAAITGTAVADTPWDYRPVVINGVFTDARTAHIIAEPDKGHIGYHQARDAAPALWFRFEGNYGDRVRLRMGVPALDRYRLLRPAIAVLGQGLPPIDETIPFAMPEGDFGGVVYHAADLDIERYEDKYTGAVSWRFETIEHILESTGRVYVVGFIPMPRDPETEATFEEGKFWMTMGHKVNFRLRDLAGTYARTARIRNFFEDAVTNSNLYRNGVMGLIISVITLMIAVS
;
A
#
# COMPACT_ATOMS: atom_id res chain seq x y z
N MET A 1 16.84 -66.63 17.84
CA MET A 1 18.05 -65.83 18.11
C MET A 1 17.86 -64.46 17.48
N ASN A 2 17.75 -63.40 18.30
CA ASN A 2 18.08 -61.97 18.06
C ASN A 2 17.77 -61.31 16.70
N ARG A 3 17.13 -60.14 16.57
CA ARG A 3 16.86 -59.02 17.50
C ARG A 3 15.72 -58.15 16.94
N TYR A 4 14.95 -57.59 17.87
CA TYR A 4 13.97 -56.52 17.70
C TYR A 4 14.58 -55.26 17.04
N LEU A 5 13.88 -54.69 16.05
CA LEU A 5 14.05 -53.30 15.62
C LEU A 5 13.00 -52.45 16.35
N ARG A 6 13.47 -51.41 17.04
CA ARG A 6 12.70 -50.53 17.93
C ARG A 6 11.86 -49.51 17.13
N PRO A 7 10.65 -49.17 17.59
CA PRO A 7 9.92 -48.00 17.11
C PRO A 7 10.43 -46.76 17.86
N GLY A 8 10.74 -45.69 17.13
CA GLY A 8 10.99 -44.39 17.73
C GLY A 8 12.09 -43.61 17.03
N VAL A 9 11.72 -42.90 15.96
CA VAL A 9 12.11 -41.51 15.69
C VAL A 9 11.03 -40.91 14.78
N VAL A 10 9.83 -40.72 15.31
CA VAL A 10 8.82 -39.77 14.79
C VAL A 10 8.56 -38.83 15.95
N CYS A 11 9.26 -37.69 15.95
CA CYS A 11 8.99 -36.45 16.72
C CYS A 11 10.32 -35.69 16.94
N ALA A 12 10.72 -34.90 15.94
CA ALA A 12 11.61 -33.76 16.13
C ALA A 12 11.16 -32.64 15.19
N VAL A 13 9.90 -32.23 15.36
CA VAL A 13 9.35 -30.96 14.92
C VAL A 13 9.28 -30.08 16.17
N LEU A 14 9.60 -28.79 16.02
CA LEU A 14 9.49 -27.70 17.01
C LEU A 14 10.65 -27.60 18.01
N CYS A 15 11.57 -26.65 17.77
CA CYS A 15 12.11 -25.70 18.77
C CYS A 15 13.31 -24.91 18.20
N GLY A 16 13.18 -24.30 17.03
CA GLY A 16 14.30 -23.62 16.36
C GLY A 16 14.02 -22.22 15.80
N ILE A 17 12.93 -21.55 16.18
CA ILE A 17 12.70 -20.14 15.81
C ILE A 17 12.06 -19.43 17.00
N ALA A 18 12.85 -19.17 18.04
CA ALA A 18 12.46 -18.34 19.17
C ALA A 18 13.68 -17.52 19.64
N ALA A 19 14.16 -16.61 18.78
CA ALA A 19 15.03 -15.49 19.18
C ALA A 19 15.20 -14.51 18.01
N ILE A 20 14.17 -13.71 17.70
CA ILE A 20 14.39 -12.38 17.10
C ILE A 20 13.60 -11.41 17.96
N THR A 21 14.26 -10.99 19.05
CA THR A 21 13.87 -9.84 19.85
C THR A 21 14.05 -8.56 19.02
N GLY A 22 12.98 -7.79 18.86
CA GLY A 22 13.03 -6.34 18.73
C GLY A 22 13.75 -5.74 17.52
N THR A 23 13.51 -6.24 16.31
CA THR A 23 13.83 -5.48 15.09
C THR A 23 12.54 -4.92 14.52
N ALA A 24 12.56 -3.64 14.14
CA ALA A 24 11.47 -2.90 13.52
C ALA A 24 10.65 -3.81 12.61
N VAL A 25 9.34 -3.88 12.84
CA VAL A 25 8.42 -4.65 11.99
C VAL A 25 8.60 -4.11 10.59
N ALA A 26 9.32 -4.85 9.76
CA ALA A 26 9.56 -4.47 8.39
C ALA A 26 8.20 -4.48 7.71
N ASP A 27 7.77 -3.33 7.18
CA ASP A 27 6.59 -3.27 6.31
C ASP A 27 6.80 -4.33 5.23
N THR A 28 5.91 -5.31 5.18
CA THR A 28 5.92 -6.37 4.18
C THR A 28 4.71 -6.18 3.27
N PRO A 29 4.73 -6.65 2.01
CA PRO A 29 3.51 -6.64 1.17
C PRO A 29 2.38 -7.52 1.71
N TRP A 30 2.60 -8.16 2.87
CA TRP A 30 1.58 -8.83 3.68
C TRP A 30 0.77 -7.85 4.55
N ASP A 31 1.15 -6.57 4.62
CA ASP A 31 0.45 -5.60 5.48
C ASP A 31 -0.76 -4.97 4.79
N TYR A 32 -0.75 -4.93 3.46
CA TYR A 32 -1.78 -4.24 2.66
C TYR A 32 -2.44 -5.15 1.63
N ARG A 33 -3.76 -5.03 1.50
CA ARG A 33 -4.51 -5.61 0.39
C ARG A 33 -4.44 -4.69 -0.84
N PRO A 34 -3.92 -5.14 -1.99
CA PRO A 34 -3.99 -4.37 -3.23
C PRO A 34 -5.45 -4.26 -3.66
N VAL A 35 -5.98 -3.04 -3.66
CA VAL A 35 -7.39 -2.77 -3.96
C VAL A 35 -7.59 -2.11 -5.32
N VAL A 36 -6.60 -1.35 -5.81
CA VAL A 36 -6.69 -0.62 -7.07
C VAL A 36 -5.35 -0.69 -7.81
N ILE A 37 -5.42 -0.97 -9.12
CA ILE A 37 -4.27 -0.92 -10.04
C ILE A 37 -4.74 -0.17 -11.30
N ASN A 38 -4.04 0.90 -11.67
CA ASN A 38 -4.25 1.73 -12.87
C ASN A 38 -5.50 2.62 -12.89
N GLY A 39 -6.03 3.00 -11.73
CA GLY A 39 -6.88 4.19 -11.68
C GLY A 39 -8.23 4.09 -12.38
N VAL A 40 -9.00 3.02 -12.10
CA VAL A 40 -10.40 2.94 -12.56
C VAL A 40 -11.34 3.82 -11.71
N PHE A 41 -10.90 4.18 -10.50
CA PHE A 41 -11.69 4.93 -9.52
C PHE A 41 -11.17 6.37 -9.43
N THR A 42 -11.65 7.21 -10.34
CA THR A 42 -11.10 8.54 -10.64
C THR A 42 -11.95 9.68 -10.13
N ASP A 43 -13.14 9.39 -9.59
CA ASP A 43 -14.07 10.38 -9.05
C ASP A 43 -14.83 9.85 -7.81
N ALA A 44 -15.55 10.75 -7.15
CA ALA A 44 -16.31 10.45 -5.94
C ALA A 44 -17.43 9.39 -6.13
N ARG A 45 -17.94 9.22 -7.36
CA ARG A 45 -19.04 8.27 -7.67
C ARG A 45 -18.51 6.87 -7.90
N THR A 46 -17.30 6.77 -8.46
CA THR A 46 -16.63 5.51 -8.76
C THR A 46 -15.68 5.08 -7.65
N ALA A 47 -15.37 5.93 -6.68
CA ALA A 47 -14.47 5.67 -5.55
C ALA A 47 -14.50 4.22 -5.01
N HIS A 48 -13.32 3.65 -4.77
CA HIS A 48 -13.20 2.30 -4.25
C HIS A 48 -13.71 2.23 -2.81
N ILE A 49 -14.72 1.38 -2.57
CA ILE A 49 -15.33 1.25 -1.25
C ILE A 49 -14.45 0.36 -0.36
N ILE A 50 -13.94 0.94 0.73
CA ILE A 50 -13.22 0.23 1.77
C ILE A 50 -14.17 -0.06 2.93
N ALA A 51 -14.54 -1.34 3.08
CA ALA A 51 -15.45 -1.79 4.13
C ALA A 51 -14.79 -1.89 5.52
N GLU A 52 -13.48 -2.11 5.56
CA GLU A 52 -12.70 -2.30 6.80
C GLU A 52 -11.55 -1.29 6.81
N PRO A 53 -11.79 -0.01 7.19
CA PRO A 53 -10.81 1.08 7.01
C PRO A 53 -9.61 1.01 7.97
N ASP A 54 -9.71 0.21 9.04
CA ASP A 54 -8.62 -0.06 9.97
C ASP A 54 -7.58 -1.03 9.41
N LYS A 55 -7.99 -1.89 8.47
CA LYS A 55 -7.14 -2.84 7.77
C LYS A 55 -6.34 -2.15 6.65
N GLY A 56 -5.12 -2.61 6.41
CA GLY A 56 -4.25 -2.07 5.37
C GLY A 56 -4.81 -2.31 3.97
N HIS A 57 -4.96 -1.24 3.20
CA HIS A 57 -5.26 -1.25 1.77
C HIS A 57 -4.22 -0.44 1.03
N ILE A 58 -3.86 -0.86 -0.17
CA ILE A 58 -2.92 -0.14 -1.05
C ILE A 58 -3.53 0.02 -2.44
N GLY A 59 -3.43 1.24 -2.99
CA GLY A 59 -3.80 1.55 -4.37
C GLY A 59 -2.63 2.10 -5.13
N TYR A 60 -2.46 1.61 -6.36
CA TYR A 60 -1.46 2.06 -7.32
C TYR A 60 -2.15 2.83 -8.44
N HIS A 61 -1.67 4.05 -8.71
CA HIS A 61 -2.30 4.96 -9.64
C HIS A 61 -1.30 5.60 -10.59
N GLN A 62 -1.70 5.73 -11.85
CA GLN A 62 -1.04 6.59 -12.81
C GLN A 62 -1.97 7.77 -13.06
N ALA A 63 -1.60 8.92 -12.51
CA ALA A 63 -2.30 10.17 -12.77
C ALA A 63 -1.99 10.65 -14.17
N ARG A 64 -3.05 11.13 -14.83
CA ARG A 64 -3.12 11.68 -16.18
C ARG A 64 -4.39 12.51 -16.29
N ASP A 65 -4.54 13.34 -17.31
CA ASP A 65 -5.70 14.22 -17.46
C ASP A 65 -7.06 13.51 -17.37
N ALA A 66 -7.18 12.32 -17.98
CA ALA A 66 -8.41 11.53 -17.95
C ALA A 66 -8.65 10.79 -16.62
N ALA A 67 -7.65 10.74 -15.73
CA ALA A 67 -7.67 10.02 -14.46
C ALA A 67 -6.77 10.73 -13.42
N PRO A 68 -7.11 11.96 -13.00
CA PRO A 68 -6.19 12.82 -12.26
C PRO A 68 -5.93 12.35 -10.83
N ALA A 69 -6.85 11.57 -10.27
CA ALA A 69 -6.83 11.17 -8.87
C ALA A 69 -7.22 9.71 -8.65
N LEU A 70 -6.79 9.16 -7.52
CA LEU A 70 -7.17 7.85 -7.01
C LEU A 70 -8.11 8.06 -5.81
N TRP A 71 -9.29 7.44 -5.85
CA TRP A 71 -10.32 7.64 -4.83
C TRP A 71 -10.60 6.39 -4.00
N PHE A 72 -10.51 6.54 -2.69
CA PHE A 72 -11.06 5.61 -1.70
C PHE A 72 -12.25 6.24 -0.98
N ARG A 73 -13.23 5.41 -0.62
CA ARG A 73 -14.41 5.79 0.15
C ARG A 73 -14.64 4.82 1.29
N PHE A 74 -14.92 5.33 2.48
CA PHE A 74 -15.36 4.52 3.61
C PHE A 74 -16.33 5.30 4.49
N GLU A 75 -16.98 4.60 5.42
CA GLU A 75 -17.77 5.22 6.49
C GLU A 75 -16.92 5.19 7.77
N GLY A 76 -16.74 6.35 8.40
CA GLY A 76 -15.94 6.51 9.61
C GLY A 76 -16.71 7.22 10.72
N ASN A 77 -16.23 7.10 11.94
CA ASN A 77 -16.80 7.76 13.11
C ASN A 77 -15.89 8.88 13.61
N TYR A 78 -16.49 9.87 14.26
CA TYR A 78 -15.75 10.89 15.00
C TYR A 78 -14.69 10.26 15.92
N GLY A 79 -13.46 10.77 15.84
CA GLY A 79 -12.33 10.31 16.63
C GLY A 79 -11.62 9.05 16.10
N ASP A 80 -12.13 8.41 15.04
CA ASP A 80 -11.41 7.31 14.39
C ASP A 80 -10.07 7.80 13.83
N ARG A 81 -9.04 6.97 13.98
CA ARG A 81 -7.69 7.23 13.46
C ARG A 81 -7.48 6.55 12.13
N VAL A 82 -7.18 7.33 11.11
CA VAL A 82 -6.84 6.86 9.77
C VAL A 82 -5.36 7.08 9.56
N ARG A 83 -4.62 5.97 9.36
CA ARG A 83 -3.23 6.04 8.93
C ARG A 83 -3.17 6.07 7.43
N LEU A 84 -2.47 7.06 6.92
CA LEU A 84 -2.30 7.30 5.49
C LEU A 84 -0.81 7.32 5.18
N ARG A 85 -0.45 6.77 4.03
CA ARG A 85 0.92 6.86 3.52
C ARG A 85 0.88 6.96 2.03
N MET A 86 1.92 7.57 1.46
CA MET A 86 2.09 7.65 0.02
C MET A 86 3.53 7.39 -0.38
N GLY A 87 3.71 7.11 -1.66
CA GLY A 87 5.02 7.04 -2.26
C GLY A 87 4.96 7.06 -3.78
N VAL A 88 6.13 7.17 -4.37
CA VAL A 88 6.32 7.16 -5.82
C VAL A 88 7.33 6.09 -6.19
N PRO A 89 7.20 5.40 -7.34
CA PRO A 89 8.25 4.53 -7.83
C PRO A 89 9.59 5.28 -7.89
N ALA A 90 10.67 4.62 -7.49
CA ALA A 90 12.00 5.23 -7.46
C ALA A 90 12.66 5.27 -8.86
N LEU A 91 11.90 5.79 -9.83
CA LEU A 91 12.32 6.07 -11.19
C LEU A 91 12.93 7.47 -11.25
N ASP A 92 14.00 7.65 -12.01
CA ASP A 92 14.71 8.95 -12.07
C ASP A 92 13.78 10.11 -12.48
N ARG A 93 12.88 9.85 -13.44
CA ARG A 93 11.88 10.83 -13.89
C ARG A 93 10.85 11.24 -12.83
N TYR A 94 10.67 10.46 -11.76
CA TYR A 94 9.76 10.78 -10.65
C TYR A 94 10.49 11.18 -9.37
N ARG A 95 11.81 11.42 -9.43
CA ARG A 95 12.61 11.78 -8.25
C ARG A 95 12.09 13.04 -7.53
N LEU A 96 11.62 14.02 -8.29
CA LEU A 96 11.07 15.28 -7.78
C LEU A 96 9.54 15.25 -7.65
N LEU A 97 8.87 14.15 -8.02
CA LEU A 97 7.42 14.04 -7.91
C LEU A 97 7.02 14.04 -6.44
N ARG A 98 6.07 14.92 -6.08
CA ARG A 98 5.50 15.04 -4.73
C ARG A 98 3.97 14.95 -4.82
N PRO A 99 3.38 13.76 -4.62
CA PRO A 99 1.94 13.62 -4.58
C PRO A 99 1.34 14.25 -3.33
N ALA A 100 0.02 14.37 -3.29
CA ALA A 100 -0.73 14.80 -2.11
C ALA A 100 -1.88 13.83 -1.82
N ILE A 101 -2.32 13.82 -0.56
CA ILE A 101 -3.54 13.13 -0.13
C ILE A 101 -4.51 14.17 0.43
N ALA A 102 -5.73 14.22 -0.10
CA ALA A 102 -6.83 14.92 0.52
C ALA A 102 -7.72 13.96 1.31
N VAL A 103 -8.07 14.34 2.54
CA VAL A 103 -9.12 13.67 3.32
C VAL A 103 -10.36 14.57 3.28
N LEU A 104 -11.43 14.06 2.66
CA LEU A 104 -12.68 14.80 2.48
C LEU A 104 -13.77 14.24 3.39
N GLY A 105 -14.52 15.13 4.03
CA GLY A 105 -15.55 14.79 4.99
C GLY A 105 -16.59 15.89 5.10
N GLN A 106 -17.76 15.55 5.64
CA GLN A 106 -18.84 16.51 5.84
C GLN A 106 -18.55 17.41 7.03
N GLY A 107 -18.78 18.71 6.88
CA GLY A 107 -18.52 19.69 7.95
C GLY A 107 -17.04 20.03 8.18
N LEU A 108 -16.13 19.50 7.34
CA LEU A 108 -14.75 19.97 7.28
C LEU A 108 -14.69 21.36 6.59
N PRO A 109 -13.64 22.16 6.86
CA PRO A 109 -13.47 23.44 6.19
C PRO A 109 -13.30 23.27 4.66
N PRO A 110 -13.69 24.27 3.86
CA PRO A 110 -13.42 24.26 2.42
C PRO A 110 -11.91 24.16 2.16
N ILE A 111 -11.55 23.54 1.04
CA ILE A 111 -10.16 23.47 0.59
C ILE A 111 -9.84 24.80 -0.12
N ASP A 112 -8.88 25.55 0.42
CA ASP A 112 -8.47 26.86 -0.09
C ASP A 112 -7.44 26.79 -1.25
N GLU A 113 -7.04 25.58 -1.65
CA GLU A 113 -6.11 25.33 -2.76
C GLU A 113 -6.79 24.70 -3.99
N THR A 114 -6.16 24.89 -5.16
CA THR A 114 -6.67 24.30 -6.40
C THR A 114 -6.35 22.80 -6.46
N ILE A 115 -7.39 21.97 -6.55
CA ILE A 115 -7.30 20.52 -6.64
C ILE A 115 -7.68 20.04 -8.05
N PRO A 116 -7.03 18.97 -8.60
CA PRO A 116 -7.25 18.50 -9.96
C PRO A 116 -8.48 17.57 -10.08
N PHE A 117 -9.44 17.67 -9.17
CA PHE A 117 -10.62 16.83 -9.15
C PHE A 117 -11.84 17.59 -8.61
N ALA A 118 -13.03 17.14 -9.01
CA ALA A 118 -14.27 17.71 -8.51
C ALA A 118 -14.58 17.21 -7.09
N MET A 119 -15.06 18.12 -6.25
CA MET A 119 -15.53 17.78 -4.90
C MET A 119 -16.78 16.88 -4.97
N PRO A 120 -16.96 15.95 -4.02
CA PRO A 120 -18.20 15.17 -3.92
C PRO A 120 -19.43 16.09 -3.74
N GLU A 121 -20.57 15.66 -4.29
CA GLU A 121 -21.84 16.37 -4.05
C GLU A 121 -22.18 16.42 -2.55
N GLY A 122 -22.63 17.58 -2.08
CA GLY A 122 -22.96 17.84 -0.69
C GLY A 122 -22.01 18.87 -0.05
N ASP A 123 -22.17 19.08 1.26
CA ASP A 123 -21.35 20.01 2.05
C ASP A 123 -20.04 19.33 2.50
N PHE A 124 -19.18 19.04 1.53
CA PHE A 124 -17.87 18.44 1.76
C PHE A 124 -16.79 19.50 1.80
N GLY A 125 -15.97 19.43 2.85
CA GLY A 125 -14.67 20.09 2.93
C GLY A 125 -13.54 19.08 3.01
N GLY A 126 -12.33 19.53 3.32
CA GLY A 126 -11.21 18.60 3.47
C GLY A 126 -9.91 19.21 3.96
N VAL A 127 -8.99 18.31 4.29
CA VAL A 127 -7.61 18.62 4.67
C VAL A 127 -6.67 17.98 3.65
N VAL A 128 -5.71 18.76 3.14
CA VAL A 128 -4.72 18.25 2.18
C VAL A 128 -3.35 18.11 2.85
N TYR A 129 -2.76 16.94 2.68
CA TYR A 129 -1.41 16.60 3.11
C TYR A 129 -0.50 16.49 1.89
N HIS A 130 0.50 17.35 1.81
CA HIS A 130 1.44 17.40 0.69
C HIS A 130 2.71 16.61 1.01
N ALA A 131 3.12 15.72 0.12
CA ALA A 131 4.37 14.98 0.29
C ALA A 131 5.62 15.87 0.26
N ALA A 132 5.51 17.10 -0.26
CA ALA A 132 6.57 18.09 -0.22
C ALA A 132 6.94 18.51 1.22
N ASP A 133 5.97 18.43 2.14
CA ASP A 133 6.12 18.83 3.53
C ASP A 133 6.49 17.63 4.45
N LEU A 134 6.69 16.43 3.89
CA LEU A 134 6.95 15.19 4.62
C LEU A 134 8.37 14.66 4.41
N ASP A 135 8.89 13.98 5.44
CA ASP A 135 10.14 13.25 5.33
C ASP A 135 10.04 12.12 4.28
N ILE A 136 11.14 11.93 3.53
CA ILE A 136 11.25 10.97 2.43
C ILE A 136 12.34 9.95 2.71
N GLU A 137 12.02 8.68 2.50
CA GLU A 137 13.00 7.60 2.54
C GLU A 137 12.99 6.79 1.25
N ARG A 138 14.14 6.18 0.92
CA ARG A 138 14.18 5.15 -0.12
C ARG A 138 13.79 3.82 0.50
N TYR A 139 12.70 3.23 0.05
CA TYR A 139 12.18 1.96 0.53
C TYR A 139 12.25 0.89 -0.56
N GLU A 140 12.80 -0.26 -0.21
CA GLU A 140 12.81 -1.48 -1.04
C GLU A 140 11.88 -2.52 -0.41
N ASP A 141 10.83 -2.88 -1.16
CA ASP A 141 9.98 -4.01 -0.83
C ASP A 141 10.77 -5.31 -1.06
N LYS A 142 11.12 -5.98 0.04
CA LYS A 142 11.95 -7.21 0.03
C LYS A 142 11.31 -8.39 -0.71
N TYR A 143 10.01 -8.36 -0.96
CA TYR A 143 9.28 -9.46 -1.59
C TYR A 143 9.03 -9.20 -3.07
N THR A 144 8.57 -8.01 -3.45
CA THR A 144 8.40 -7.67 -4.87
C THR A 144 9.70 -7.23 -5.54
N GLY A 145 10.68 -6.79 -4.74
CA GLY A 145 11.89 -6.10 -5.18
C GLY A 145 11.62 -4.65 -5.56
N ALA A 146 10.38 -4.17 -5.48
CA ALA A 146 10.02 -2.82 -5.90
C ALA A 146 10.67 -1.77 -5.01
N VAL A 147 11.21 -0.73 -5.64
CA VAL A 147 11.85 0.39 -4.96
C VAL A 147 10.98 1.63 -5.14
N SER A 148 10.75 2.32 -4.03
CA SER A 148 9.95 3.54 -3.99
C SER A 148 10.62 4.60 -3.15
N TRP A 149 10.33 5.86 -3.47
CA TRP A 149 10.42 6.93 -2.52
C TRP A 149 9.15 6.93 -1.69
N ARG A 150 9.30 6.76 -0.39
CA ARG A 150 8.20 6.58 0.55
C ARG A 150 8.19 7.75 1.52
N PHE A 151 7.03 8.34 1.70
CA PHE A 151 6.88 9.50 2.58
C PHE A 151 6.46 9.07 3.98
N GLU A 152 6.64 9.98 4.93
CA GLU A 152 6.20 9.83 6.32
C GLU A 152 4.73 9.41 6.41
N THR A 153 4.39 8.68 7.48
CA THR A 153 3.01 8.28 7.75
C THR A 153 2.23 9.45 8.32
N ILE A 154 1.07 9.74 7.75
CA ILE A 154 0.14 10.74 8.27
C ILE A 154 -0.86 10.02 9.18
N GLU A 155 -1.02 10.51 10.41
CA GLU A 155 -2.13 10.13 11.28
C GLU A 155 -3.22 11.22 11.22
N HIS A 156 -4.37 10.89 10.61
CA HIS A 156 -5.51 11.78 10.55
C HIS A 156 -6.60 11.31 11.53
N ILE A 157 -7.16 12.24 12.30
CA ILE A 157 -8.27 11.97 13.22
C ILE A 157 -9.54 12.54 12.58
N LEU A 158 -10.58 11.71 12.44
CA LEU A 158 -11.83 12.16 11.86
C LEU A 158 -12.56 13.14 12.80
N GLU A 159 -12.88 14.32 12.27
CA GLU A 159 -13.61 15.38 12.99
C GLU A 159 -15.13 15.26 12.87
N SER A 160 -15.62 14.29 12.10
CA SER A 160 -17.04 14.06 11.85
C SER A 160 -17.33 12.57 11.62
N THR A 161 -18.52 12.11 12.01
CA THR A 161 -19.03 10.79 11.61
C THR A 161 -19.70 10.87 10.26
N GLY A 162 -19.46 9.88 9.40
CA GLY A 162 -20.16 9.70 8.14
C GLY A 162 -19.22 9.26 7.01
N ARG A 163 -19.60 9.64 5.79
CA ARG A 163 -18.86 9.29 4.59
C ARG A 163 -17.58 10.10 4.49
N VAL A 164 -16.47 9.39 4.32
CA VAL A 164 -15.14 9.96 4.12
C VAL A 164 -14.58 9.51 2.79
N TYR A 165 -13.90 10.43 2.10
CA TYR A 165 -13.10 10.13 0.92
C TYR A 165 -11.63 10.39 1.21
N VAL A 166 -10.78 9.50 0.72
CA VAL A 166 -9.32 9.68 0.72
C VAL A 166 -8.88 9.70 -0.73
N VAL A 167 -8.28 10.80 -1.14
CA VAL A 167 -8.00 11.09 -2.54
C VAL A 167 -6.50 11.35 -2.71
N GLY A 168 -5.83 10.46 -3.42
CA GLY A 168 -4.43 10.67 -3.81
C GLY A 168 -4.37 11.35 -5.17
N PHE A 169 -3.50 12.34 -5.34
CA PHE A 169 -3.37 13.09 -6.60
C PHE A 169 -1.97 13.73 -6.73
N ILE A 170 -1.69 14.28 -7.92
CA ILE A 170 -0.52 15.13 -8.15
C ILE A 170 -0.98 16.59 -8.04
N PRO A 171 -0.49 17.37 -7.06
CA PRO A 171 -0.90 18.75 -6.90
C PRO A 171 -0.30 19.63 -8.02
N MET A 172 -0.96 20.75 -8.29
CA MET A 172 -0.33 21.82 -9.06
C MET A 172 0.80 22.44 -8.23
N PRO A 173 1.92 22.85 -8.85
CA PRO A 173 3.01 23.49 -8.13
C PRO A 173 2.51 24.77 -7.46
N ARG A 174 2.92 24.98 -6.20
CA ARG A 174 2.60 26.21 -5.46
C ARG A 174 3.37 27.40 -6.03
N ASP A 175 4.60 27.15 -6.47
CA ASP A 175 5.47 28.09 -7.17
C ASP A 175 6.01 27.44 -8.47
N PRO A 176 5.42 27.77 -9.64
CA PRO A 176 5.83 27.20 -10.93
C PRO A 176 7.28 27.52 -11.34
N GLU A 177 7.92 28.53 -10.74
CA GLU A 177 9.31 28.90 -11.08
C GLU A 177 10.33 28.01 -10.37
N THR A 178 9.97 27.44 -9.21
CA THR A 178 10.88 26.67 -8.35
C THR A 178 10.50 25.20 -8.22
N GLU A 179 9.23 24.85 -8.44
CA GLU A 179 8.71 23.50 -8.32
C GLU A 179 8.55 22.81 -9.67
N ALA A 180 8.88 21.53 -9.72
CA ALA A 180 8.70 20.71 -10.92
C ALA A 180 7.21 20.49 -11.19
N THR A 181 6.78 20.82 -12.42
CA THR A 181 5.42 20.54 -12.88
C THR A 181 5.37 19.14 -13.51
N PHE A 182 4.32 18.38 -13.19
CA PHE A 182 4.08 17.05 -13.74
C PHE A 182 2.67 16.97 -14.33
N GLU A 183 2.57 16.74 -15.65
CA GLU A 183 1.29 16.48 -16.32
C GLU A 183 0.80 15.05 -16.04
N GLU A 184 1.73 14.11 -15.89
CA GLU A 184 1.45 12.73 -15.54
C GLU A 184 2.44 12.22 -14.49
N GLY A 185 2.04 11.20 -13.72
CA GLY A 185 2.95 10.56 -12.78
C GLY A 185 2.37 9.32 -12.14
N LYS A 186 3.25 8.50 -11.57
CA LYS A 186 2.88 7.28 -10.84
C LYS A 186 3.06 7.50 -9.34
N PHE A 187 2.03 7.19 -8.58
CA PHE A 187 2.11 7.15 -7.12
C PHE A 187 1.28 5.99 -6.57
N TRP A 188 1.53 5.65 -5.33
CA TRP A 188 0.71 4.73 -4.56
C TRP A 188 0.31 5.40 -3.26
N MET A 189 -0.85 5.01 -2.73
CA MET A 189 -1.26 5.39 -1.38
C MET A 189 -1.75 4.18 -0.60
N THR A 190 -1.55 4.22 0.71
CA THR A 190 -2.10 3.25 1.65
C THR A 190 -3.06 3.90 2.63
N MET A 191 -4.00 3.09 3.10
CA MET A 191 -4.93 3.44 4.16
C MET A 191 -5.04 2.29 5.15
N GLY A 192 -5.11 2.61 6.44
CA GLY A 192 -5.25 1.63 7.51
C GLY A 192 -3.92 1.21 8.14
N HIS A 193 -4.01 0.53 9.28
CA HIS A 193 -2.86 0.26 10.15
C HIS A 193 -2.76 -1.18 10.64
N LYS A 194 -3.78 -2.00 10.40
CA LYS A 194 -3.78 -3.43 10.74
C LYS A 194 -3.40 -4.26 9.52
N VAL A 195 -2.52 -5.24 9.73
CA VAL A 195 -2.14 -6.23 8.72
C VAL A 195 -3.38 -6.86 8.07
N ASN A 196 -3.46 -6.80 6.75
CA ASN A 196 -4.61 -7.31 5.99
C ASN A 196 -4.16 -8.26 4.88
N PHE A 197 -3.70 -9.45 5.28
CA PHE A 197 -3.35 -10.53 4.37
C PHE A 197 -4.21 -11.76 4.60
N ARG A 198 -4.78 -12.34 3.53
CA ARG A 198 -5.47 -13.64 3.58
C ARG A 198 -4.65 -14.66 2.78
N LEU A 199 -4.47 -15.86 3.30
CA LEU A 199 -3.75 -16.96 2.61
C LEU A 199 -4.35 -17.32 1.23
N ARG A 200 -5.64 -17.02 0.98
CA ARG A 200 -6.26 -17.16 -0.35
C ARG A 200 -5.78 -16.11 -1.38
N ASP A 201 -5.22 -14.98 -0.94
CA ASP A 201 -4.61 -13.98 -1.83
C ASP A 201 -3.30 -14.51 -2.45
N LEU A 202 -2.66 -15.52 -1.84
CA LEU A 202 -1.45 -16.20 -2.34
C LEU A 202 -1.66 -16.80 -3.74
N ALA A 203 -2.84 -17.38 -4.00
CA ALA A 203 -3.17 -18.00 -5.29
C ALA A 203 -3.30 -16.99 -6.45
N GLY A 204 -3.61 -15.72 -6.15
CA GLY A 204 -3.66 -14.62 -7.13
C GLY A 204 -2.38 -13.80 -7.21
N THR A 205 -1.39 -14.11 -6.37
CA THR A 205 -0.19 -13.26 -6.19
C THR A 205 0.68 -13.23 -7.44
N TYR A 206 0.78 -14.32 -8.21
CA TYR A 206 1.62 -14.35 -9.41
C TYR A 206 1.19 -13.35 -10.50
N ALA A 207 -0.11 -13.26 -10.78
CA ALA A 207 -0.64 -12.32 -11.77
C ALA A 207 -0.63 -10.86 -11.27
N ARG A 208 -0.70 -10.63 -9.96
CA ARG A 208 -0.66 -9.29 -9.34
C ARG A 208 0.76 -8.76 -9.22
N THR A 209 1.74 -9.61 -8.88
CA THR A 209 3.16 -9.23 -8.82
C THR A 209 3.67 -8.76 -10.17
N ALA A 210 3.27 -9.40 -11.29
CA ALA A 210 3.62 -8.92 -12.63
C ALA A 210 3.07 -7.51 -12.91
N ARG A 211 1.83 -7.21 -12.50
CA ARG A 211 1.24 -5.86 -12.67
C ARG A 211 1.89 -4.81 -11.78
N ILE A 212 2.19 -5.16 -10.54
CA ILE A 212 2.92 -4.27 -9.61
C ILE A 212 4.31 -4.00 -10.18
N ARG A 213 5.04 -5.01 -10.65
CA ARG A 213 6.34 -4.80 -11.29
C ARG A 213 6.24 -3.96 -12.56
N ASN A 214 5.23 -4.15 -13.40
CA ASN A 214 4.99 -3.27 -14.54
C ASN A 214 4.66 -1.83 -14.12
N PHE A 215 4.05 -1.64 -12.95
CA PHE A 215 3.85 -0.31 -12.38
C PHE A 215 5.17 0.34 -11.97
N PHE A 216 6.06 -0.42 -11.32
CA PHE A 216 7.39 0.03 -10.87
C PHE A 216 8.47 0.05 -11.95
N GLU A 217 8.23 -0.56 -13.11
CA GLU A 217 9.16 -0.62 -14.25
C GLU A 217 10.55 -1.09 -13.81
N ASP A 218 11.58 -0.28 -14.07
CA ASP A 218 12.97 -0.56 -13.76
C ASP A 218 13.32 -0.28 -12.28
N ALA A 219 12.41 0.31 -11.50
CA ALA A 219 12.57 0.48 -10.06
C ALA A 219 12.33 -0.84 -9.31
N VAL A 220 12.97 -1.91 -9.75
CA VAL A 220 12.90 -3.24 -9.14
C VAL A 220 14.31 -3.80 -9.01
N THR A 221 14.70 -4.21 -7.81
CA THR A 221 16.00 -4.84 -7.56
C THR A 221 16.03 -6.29 -8.05
N ASN A 222 17.21 -6.76 -8.44
CA ASN A 222 17.47 -8.18 -8.78
C ASN A 222 17.57 -9.07 -7.53
N SER A 223 16.77 -8.83 -6.48
CA SER A 223 16.82 -9.57 -5.20
C SER A 223 16.35 -11.03 -5.36
N ASN A 224 17.19 -11.86 -5.98
CA ASN A 224 17.02 -13.30 -6.20
C ASN A 224 17.04 -14.12 -4.90
N LEU A 225 17.51 -13.54 -3.78
CA LEU A 225 17.74 -14.27 -2.53
C LEU A 225 16.44 -14.67 -1.81
N TYR A 226 15.47 -13.76 -1.72
CA TYR A 226 14.17 -14.03 -1.06
C TYR A 226 13.22 -14.83 -1.96
N ARG A 227 13.27 -14.59 -3.28
CA ARG A 227 12.40 -15.24 -4.27
C ARG A 227 12.60 -16.74 -4.36
N ASN A 228 13.83 -17.23 -4.21
CA ASN A 228 14.13 -18.65 -4.29
C ASN A 228 14.06 -19.34 -2.91
N GLY A 229 14.48 -18.65 -1.85
CA GLY A 229 14.53 -19.22 -0.50
C GLY A 229 13.14 -19.43 0.12
N VAL A 230 12.29 -18.40 0.13
CA VAL A 230 10.98 -18.47 0.79
C VAL A 230 9.98 -19.27 -0.04
N MET A 231 10.01 -19.13 -1.37
CA MET A 231 9.16 -19.94 -2.26
C MET A 231 9.55 -21.42 -2.24
N GLY A 232 10.86 -21.73 -2.19
CA GLY A 232 11.33 -23.10 -2.02
C GLY A 232 10.84 -23.71 -0.71
N LEU A 233 10.82 -22.93 0.38
CA LEU A 233 10.38 -23.38 1.69
C LEU A 233 8.85 -23.60 1.73
N ILE A 234 8.08 -22.69 1.14
CA ILE A 234 6.61 -22.82 1.05
C ILE A 234 6.20 -24.01 0.18
N ILE A 235 6.83 -24.19 -0.99
CA ILE A 235 6.58 -25.37 -1.84
C ILE A 235 6.92 -26.65 -1.07
N SER A 236 8.07 -26.68 -0.38
CA SER A 236 8.48 -27.85 0.41
C SER A 236 7.48 -28.20 1.51
N VAL A 237 6.93 -27.20 2.22
CA VAL A 237 5.91 -27.41 3.26
C VAL A 237 4.60 -27.91 2.67
N ILE A 238 4.15 -27.36 1.53
CA ILE A 238 2.93 -27.81 0.85
C ILE A 238 3.10 -29.25 0.35
N THR A 239 4.23 -29.58 -0.29
CA THR A 239 4.52 -30.95 -0.74
C THR A 239 4.56 -31.92 0.44
N LEU A 240 5.14 -31.52 1.58
CA LEU A 240 5.18 -32.35 2.79
C LEU A 240 3.77 -32.59 3.36
N MET A 241 2.90 -31.57 3.37
CA MET A 241 1.52 -31.73 3.85
C MET A 241 0.69 -32.63 2.94
N ILE A 242 0.88 -32.55 1.61
CA ILE A 242 0.21 -33.43 0.64
C ILE A 242 0.74 -34.86 0.75
N ALA A 243 2.03 -35.06 0.98
CA ALA A 243 2.63 -36.39 1.10
C ALA A 243 2.24 -37.12 2.41
N VAL A 244 1.76 -36.39 3.42
CA VAL A 244 1.36 -36.92 4.73
C VAL A 244 -0.16 -37.08 4.87
N SER A 245 -0.94 -36.57 3.91
CA SER A 245 -2.41 -36.72 3.85
C SER A 245 -2.81 -37.88 2.95
#